data_AF-A0A944WEE3-F1
#
_entry.id   AF-A0A944WEE3-F1
#
_cell.length_a   1.000
_cell.length_b   1.000
_cell.length_c   1.000
_cell.angle_alpha   90.00
_cell.angle_beta   90.00
_cell.angle_gamma   90.00
#
_symmetry.space_group_name_H-M   'P 1'
#
loop_
_entity.id
_entity.type
_entity.pdbx_description
1 polymer ?
#
loop_
_entity_poly.entity_id
_entity_poly.type
_entity_poly.pdbx_seq_one_letter_code
_entity_poly.pdbx_strand_id
1 'polypeptide(L)'
;MDSPNALHSLDPSLHDFAPSTFGTIEDLKQLQPNSDGWSAAMVCCSEFGFQPDQNSIFDIGELYTVQNFGNVILPWGEDKVVTEISHVLQEKQLKDLIVFGHVGCKTVEHFLWEDRDIEWLQHGDKLRDFMSLHYGDVSAENQLSIAAQENILLQLKKEMLSLHEHGVEARLHGWLSIGLGNRIMRYDVQSGQFV
;
A
#
# COMPACT_ATOMS: atom_id res chain seq x y z
N MET A 1 21.98 -16.94 -9.24
CA MET A 1 21.86 -15.63 -9.91
C MET A 1 20.38 -15.35 -9.94
N ASP A 2 19.91 -14.58 -8.96
CA ASP A 2 18.51 -14.24 -8.88
C ASP A 2 18.16 -13.32 -10.05
N SER A 3 17.00 -13.57 -10.66
CA SER A 3 16.50 -12.75 -11.76
C SER A 3 16.33 -11.31 -11.26
N PRO A 4 16.68 -10.27 -12.04
CA PRO A 4 16.46 -8.87 -11.66
C PRO A 4 14.98 -8.50 -11.42
N ASN A 5 14.05 -9.45 -11.62
CA ASN A 5 12.62 -9.33 -11.34
C ASN A 5 12.12 -10.26 -10.22
N ALA A 6 12.99 -10.97 -9.51
CA ALA A 6 12.60 -11.83 -8.40
C ALA A 6 12.40 -10.96 -7.14
N LEU A 7 11.17 -10.90 -6.63
CA LEU A 7 10.93 -10.27 -5.33
C LEU A 7 11.66 -11.03 -4.23
N HIS A 8 12.24 -10.29 -3.30
CA HIS A 8 12.73 -10.87 -2.08
C HIS A 8 11.55 -11.23 -1.18
N SER A 9 11.58 -12.43 -0.59
CA SER A 9 10.58 -12.85 0.38
C SER A 9 10.66 -12.01 1.64
N LEU A 10 9.51 -11.64 2.19
CA LEU A 10 9.44 -10.99 3.49
C LEU A 10 9.62 -12.01 4.61
N ASP A 11 10.04 -11.58 5.80
CA ASP A 11 9.89 -12.39 7.00
C ASP A 11 8.46 -12.26 7.54
N PRO A 12 7.60 -13.29 7.40
CA PRO A 12 6.20 -13.20 7.84
C PRO A 12 6.06 -12.97 9.34
N SER A 13 7.07 -13.33 10.15
CA SER A 13 7.01 -13.19 11.60
C SER A 13 7.02 -11.74 12.08
N LEU A 14 7.36 -10.80 11.18
CA LEU A 14 7.34 -9.36 11.45
C LEU A 14 5.95 -8.75 11.25
N HIS A 15 5.00 -9.51 10.68
CA HIS A 15 3.65 -9.05 10.39
C HIS A 15 2.65 -9.79 11.28
N ASP A 16 1.74 -9.03 11.90
CA ASP A 16 0.72 -9.56 12.79
C ASP A 16 -0.64 -8.99 12.40
N PHE A 17 -1.08 -9.37 11.20
CA PHE A 17 -2.39 -9.02 10.68
C PHE A 17 -3.36 -10.17 10.96
N ALA A 18 -4.51 -9.86 11.56
CA ALA A 18 -5.58 -10.84 11.69
C ALA A 18 -6.05 -11.26 10.28
N PRO A 19 -6.06 -12.56 9.92
CA PRO A 19 -6.42 -12.98 8.57
C PRO A 19 -7.80 -12.50 8.10
N SER A 20 -8.71 -12.22 9.03
CA SER A 20 -10.04 -11.68 8.75
C SER A 20 -10.08 -10.21 8.30
N THR A 21 -8.98 -9.46 8.46
CA THR A 21 -8.92 -8.05 8.05
C THR A 21 -8.49 -7.87 6.60
N PHE A 22 -7.82 -8.87 6.01
CA PHE A 22 -7.37 -8.83 4.62
C PHE A 22 -8.34 -9.54 3.69
N GLY A 23 -8.61 -8.91 2.54
CA GLY A 23 -9.42 -9.51 1.50
C GLY A 23 -8.60 -10.32 0.51
N THR A 24 -9.28 -11.23 -0.17
CA THR A 24 -8.73 -12.03 -1.26
C THR A 24 -8.95 -11.35 -2.61
N ILE A 25 -8.29 -11.85 -3.65
CA ILE A 25 -8.60 -11.46 -5.03
C ILE A 25 -10.03 -11.81 -5.43
N GLU A 26 -10.59 -12.88 -4.87
CA GLU A 26 -11.94 -13.33 -5.16
C GLU A 26 -12.98 -12.42 -4.54
N ASP A 27 -12.66 -11.82 -3.39
CA ASP A 27 -13.45 -10.74 -2.80
C ASP A 27 -13.49 -9.51 -3.72
N LEU A 28 -12.32 -9.08 -4.22
CA LEU A 28 -12.21 -7.91 -5.10
C LEU A 28 -13.01 -8.08 -6.40
N LYS A 29 -12.95 -9.27 -7.02
CA LYS A 29 -13.70 -9.57 -8.26
C LYS A 29 -15.22 -9.62 -8.07
N GLN A 30 -15.70 -9.75 -6.84
CA GLN A 30 -17.12 -9.79 -6.51
C GLN A 30 -17.67 -8.42 -6.12
N LEU A 31 -16.81 -7.42 -5.94
CA LEU A 31 -17.26 -6.07 -5.64
C LEU A 31 -18.14 -5.54 -6.77
N GLN A 32 -19.09 -4.70 -6.40
CA GLN A 32 -20.00 -4.04 -7.33
C GLN A 32 -19.89 -2.54 -7.10
N PRO A 33 -19.90 -1.73 -8.17
CA PRO A 33 -19.84 -0.29 -8.04
C PRO A 33 -21.02 0.24 -7.23
N ASN A 34 -20.77 1.24 -6.38
CA ASN A 34 -21.80 2.02 -5.73
C ASN A 34 -22.49 2.98 -6.73
N SER A 35 -23.38 3.84 -6.25
CA SER A 35 -24.10 4.80 -7.11
C SER A 35 -23.22 5.85 -7.79
N ASP A 36 -22.01 6.10 -7.27
CA ASP A 36 -21.03 7.01 -7.87
C ASP A 36 -20.13 6.27 -8.88
N GLY A 37 -20.28 4.95 -9.02
CA GLY A 37 -19.49 4.11 -9.90
C GLY A 37 -18.22 3.55 -9.27
N TRP A 38 -18.05 3.61 -7.95
CA TRP A 38 -16.85 3.12 -7.26
C TRP A 38 -17.08 1.81 -6.53
N SER A 39 -16.15 0.87 -6.66
CA SER A 39 -16.16 -0.43 -5.98
C SER A 39 -15.23 -0.48 -4.77
N ALA A 40 -14.11 0.23 -4.80
CA ALA A 40 -13.13 0.26 -3.71
C ALA A 40 -12.39 1.60 -3.65
N ALA A 41 -11.83 1.91 -2.48
CA ALA A 41 -10.93 3.04 -2.28
C ALA A 41 -9.48 2.60 -2.49
N MET A 42 -8.66 3.45 -3.09
CA MET A 42 -7.25 3.17 -3.33
C MET A 42 -6.38 4.37 -2.95
N VAL A 43 -5.29 4.10 -2.23
CA VAL A 43 -4.18 5.04 -2.06
C VAL A 43 -2.97 4.51 -2.81
N CYS A 44 -2.40 5.31 -3.71
CA CYS A 44 -1.26 4.88 -4.50
C CYS A 44 -0.21 5.96 -4.75
N CYS A 45 0.93 5.56 -5.32
CA CYS A 45 2.02 6.49 -5.59
C CYS A 45 1.66 7.41 -6.77
N SER A 46 2.04 8.68 -6.70
CA SER A 46 1.89 9.67 -7.77
C SER A 46 3.10 9.71 -8.73
N GLU A 47 3.89 8.65 -8.81
CA GLU A 47 5.03 8.59 -9.74
C GLU A 47 4.55 8.66 -11.18
N PHE A 48 5.26 9.45 -12.00
CA PHE A 48 4.88 9.64 -13.39
C PHE A 48 4.88 8.30 -14.16
N GLY A 49 3.78 8.01 -14.84
CA GLY A 49 3.60 6.77 -15.60
C GLY A 49 3.04 5.60 -14.79
N PHE A 50 2.87 5.74 -13.48
CA PHE A 50 2.13 4.76 -12.68
C PHE A 50 0.62 4.92 -12.93
N GLN A 51 -0.02 3.88 -13.47
CA GLN A 51 -1.44 3.90 -13.87
C GLN A 51 -2.24 2.88 -13.03
N PRO A 52 -2.72 3.26 -11.82
CA PRO A 52 -3.38 2.34 -10.88
C PRO A 52 -4.66 1.69 -11.44
N ASP A 53 -5.39 2.43 -12.28
CA ASP A 53 -6.66 2.00 -12.86
C ASP A 53 -6.47 1.03 -14.05
N GLN A 54 -5.24 0.85 -14.54
CA GLN A 54 -4.93 -0.18 -15.54
C GLN A 54 -4.62 -1.51 -14.82
N ASN A 55 -5.66 -2.09 -14.24
CA ASN A 55 -5.60 -3.40 -13.62
C ASN A 55 -6.63 -4.35 -14.26
N SER A 56 -6.50 -5.65 -13.99
CA SER A 56 -7.35 -6.68 -14.60
C SER A 56 -8.61 -7.00 -13.79
N ILE A 57 -8.91 -6.21 -12.75
CA ILE A 57 -10.00 -6.49 -11.80
C ILE A 57 -11.12 -5.46 -11.95
N PHE A 58 -10.75 -4.19 -12.00
CA PHE A 58 -11.67 -3.05 -12.01
C PHE A 58 -11.67 -2.39 -13.38
N ASP A 59 -12.83 -1.89 -13.79
CA ASP A 59 -12.93 -1.03 -14.96
C ASP A 59 -12.30 0.35 -14.68
N ILE A 60 -11.92 1.05 -15.75
CA ILE A 60 -11.36 2.40 -15.62
C ILE A 60 -12.40 3.33 -14.97
N GLY A 61 -12.02 3.97 -13.87
CA GLY A 61 -12.88 4.87 -13.10
C GLY A 61 -13.69 4.17 -11.99
N GLU A 62 -13.57 2.85 -11.84
CA GLU A 62 -14.27 2.08 -10.80
C GLU A 62 -13.56 2.15 -9.42
N LEU A 63 -12.33 2.65 -9.37
CA LEU A 63 -11.60 2.90 -8.14
C LEU A 63 -11.70 4.37 -7.75
N TYR A 64 -12.00 4.62 -6.47
CA TYR A 64 -11.79 5.95 -5.89
C TYR A 64 -10.32 6.08 -5.49
N THR A 65 -9.53 6.74 -6.34
CA THR A 65 -8.06 6.77 -6.20
C THR A 65 -7.55 8.10 -5.65
N VAL A 66 -6.79 8.03 -4.56
CA VAL A 66 -6.01 9.15 -3.99
C VAL A 66 -4.53 8.88 -4.23
N GLN A 67 -3.78 9.88 -4.73
CA GLN A 67 -2.36 9.71 -5.05
C GLN A 67 -1.48 10.68 -4.27
N ASN A 68 -0.35 10.18 -3.76
CA ASN A 68 0.72 11.00 -3.19
C ASN A 68 2.10 10.35 -3.39
N PHE A 69 3.16 11.05 -3.00
CA PHE A 69 4.51 10.51 -3.07
C PHE A 69 4.71 9.38 -2.06
N GLY A 70 4.93 8.16 -2.56
CA GLY A 70 5.20 6.99 -1.73
C GLY A 70 3.97 6.33 -1.11
N ASN A 71 2.76 6.59 -1.64
CA ASN A 71 1.51 5.95 -1.23
C ASN A 71 1.28 5.97 0.30
N VAL A 72 1.62 7.10 0.92
CA VAL A 72 1.61 7.30 2.37
C VAL A 72 0.19 7.56 2.86
N ILE A 73 -0.16 7.05 4.04
CA ILE A 73 -1.37 7.46 4.74
C ILE A 73 -0.97 8.02 6.11
N LEU A 74 -1.34 9.28 6.37
CA LEU A 74 -1.10 9.92 7.66
C LEU A 74 -2.25 9.63 8.63
N PRO A 75 -2.01 9.71 9.96
CA PRO A 75 -3.05 9.53 10.97
C PRO A 75 -4.24 10.46 10.76
N TRP A 76 -5.38 10.09 11.33
CA TRP A 76 -6.61 10.85 11.26
C TRP A 76 -6.41 12.35 11.54
N GLY A 77 -6.84 13.19 10.60
CA GLY A 77 -6.75 14.64 10.72
C GLY A 77 -5.40 15.26 10.39
N GLU A 78 -4.38 14.48 10.05
CA GLU A 78 -3.07 15.01 9.64
C GLU A 78 -2.97 15.31 8.14
N ASP A 79 -3.74 14.63 7.28
CA ASP A 79 -3.79 14.96 5.86
C ASP A 79 -5.17 14.80 5.20
N LYS A 80 -5.19 15.19 3.93
CA LYS A 80 -6.36 15.03 3.06
C LYS A 80 -6.61 13.58 2.66
N VAL A 81 -5.58 12.73 2.62
CA VAL A 81 -5.73 11.33 2.18
C VAL A 81 -6.62 10.56 3.15
N VAL A 82 -6.33 10.58 4.45
CA VAL A 82 -7.18 9.92 5.46
C VAL A 82 -8.58 10.52 5.49
N THR A 83 -8.70 11.83 5.28
CA THR A 83 -10.00 12.53 5.24
C THR A 83 -10.85 12.06 4.05
N GLU A 84 -10.26 11.96 2.85
CA GLU A 84 -10.95 11.50 1.64
C GLU A 84 -11.29 10.01 1.71
N ILE A 85 -10.34 9.17 2.16
CA ILE A 85 -10.53 7.72 2.32
C ILE A 85 -11.62 7.42 3.35
N SER A 86 -11.58 8.05 4.53
CA SER A 86 -12.60 7.86 5.56
C SER A 86 -14.00 8.29 5.07
N HIS A 87 -14.09 9.39 4.33
CA HIS A 87 -15.33 9.85 3.74
C HIS A 87 -15.93 8.81 2.80
N VAL A 88 -15.15 8.24 1.88
CA VAL A 88 -15.69 7.26 0.92
C VAL A 88 -16.00 5.90 1.57
N LEU A 89 -15.24 5.51 2.61
CA LEU A 89 -15.53 4.28 3.36
C LEU A 89 -16.82 4.39 4.20
N GLN A 90 -17.08 5.53 4.81
CA GLN A 90 -18.28 5.75 5.63
C GLN A 90 -19.49 6.22 4.81
N GLU A 91 -19.39 7.38 4.16
CA GLU A 91 -20.52 8.05 3.52
C GLU A 91 -20.88 7.43 2.17
N LYS A 92 -19.86 6.98 1.41
CA LYS A 92 -20.05 6.31 0.12
C LYS A 92 -20.12 4.78 0.23
N GLN A 93 -20.09 4.27 1.47
CA GLN A 93 -20.26 2.86 1.83
C GLN A 93 -19.28 1.90 1.13
N LEU A 94 -18.11 2.38 0.69
CA LEU A 94 -17.06 1.50 0.23
C LEU A 94 -16.56 0.66 1.41
N LYS A 95 -16.22 -0.61 1.15
CA LYS A 95 -15.83 -1.57 2.20
C LYS A 95 -14.40 -2.09 2.04
N ASP A 96 -13.71 -1.67 1.00
CA ASP A 96 -12.40 -2.19 0.64
C ASP A 96 -11.43 -1.01 0.44
N LEU A 97 -10.29 -1.08 1.12
CA LEU A 97 -9.17 -0.14 1.01
C LEU A 97 -7.96 -0.85 0.44
N ILE A 98 -7.46 -0.33 -0.68
CA ILE A 98 -6.27 -0.82 -1.37
C ILE A 98 -5.12 0.17 -1.15
N VAL A 99 -4.01 -0.29 -0.60
CA VAL A 99 -2.74 0.47 -0.65
C VAL A 99 -1.87 -0.12 -1.75
N PHE A 100 -1.62 0.67 -2.78
CA PHE A 100 -0.96 0.22 -4.00
C PHE A 100 0.41 0.91 -4.17
N GLY A 101 1.46 0.18 -3.84
CA GLY A 101 2.85 0.61 -4.04
C GLY A 101 3.47 0.00 -5.29
N HIS A 102 4.73 0.36 -5.56
CA HIS A 102 5.49 -0.18 -6.69
C HIS A 102 6.97 -0.32 -6.37
N VAL A 103 7.60 -1.30 -7.01
CA VAL A 103 9.05 -1.51 -6.95
C VAL A 103 9.76 -0.35 -7.65
N GLY A 104 10.89 0.08 -7.08
CA GLY A 104 11.71 1.17 -7.63
C GLY A 104 11.18 2.58 -7.31
N CYS A 105 10.23 2.71 -6.37
CA CYS A 105 9.70 4.00 -5.96
C CYS A 105 10.78 4.94 -5.43
N LYS A 106 10.97 6.07 -6.12
CA LYS A 106 11.94 7.09 -5.73
C LYS A 106 11.66 7.68 -4.35
N THR A 107 10.39 7.84 -3.99
CA THR A 107 10.03 8.32 -2.65
C THR A 107 10.42 7.30 -1.58
N VAL A 108 10.19 6.00 -1.81
CA VAL A 108 10.59 4.95 -0.88
C VAL A 108 12.12 4.87 -0.77
N GLU A 109 12.84 4.99 -1.88
CA GLU A 109 14.29 5.11 -1.89
C GLU A 109 14.78 6.28 -1.02
N HIS A 110 14.17 7.46 -1.18
CA HIS A 110 14.50 8.61 -0.35
C HIS A 110 14.13 8.42 1.13
N PHE A 111 13.03 7.71 1.43
CA PHE A 111 12.70 7.35 2.82
C PHE A 111 13.81 6.54 3.49
N LEU A 112 14.52 5.67 2.75
CA LEU A 112 15.60 4.87 3.34
C LEU A 112 16.89 5.66 3.54
N TRP A 113 17.29 6.47 2.57
CA TRP A 113 18.69 6.92 2.48
C TRP A 113 18.92 8.43 2.45
N GLU A 114 17.90 9.24 2.16
CA GLU A 114 18.07 10.69 2.06
C GLU A 114 17.91 11.39 3.42
N ASP A 115 18.49 12.59 3.53
CA ASP A 115 18.32 13.43 4.71
C ASP A 115 16.89 13.97 4.85
N ARG A 116 16.49 14.29 6.09
CA ARG A 116 15.11 14.60 6.48
C ARG A 116 14.75 16.09 6.39
N ASP A 117 15.53 16.83 5.61
CA ASP A 117 15.37 18.27 5.42
C ASP A 117 14.09 18.60 4.64
N ILE A 118 13.59 17.65 3.84
CA ILE A 118 12.27 17.72 3.21
C ILE A 118 11.25 17.12 4.18
N GLU A 119 10.30 17.93 4.66
CA GLU A 119 9.27 17.53 5.63
C GLU A 119 8.54 16.24 5.23
N TRP A 120 8.15 16.09 3.96
CA TRP A 120 7.47 14.87 3.49
C TRP A 120 8.27 13.58 3.71
N LEU A 121 9.61 13.66 3.64
CA LEU A 121 10.46 12.50 3.86
C LEU A 121 10.38 11.99 5.31
N GLN A 122 9.94 12.83 6.26
CA GLN A 122 9.70 12.47 7.67
C GLN A 122 8.63 11.38 7.83
N HIS A 123 7.74 11.21 6.86
CA HIS A 123 6.73 10.15 6.93
C HIS A 123 7.30 8.73 6.71
N GLY A 124 8.56 8.63 6.24
CA GLY A 124 9.27 7.36 6.08
C GLY A 124 10.06 6.88 7.31
N ASP A 125 9.92 7.51 8.49
CA ASP A 125 10.85 7.30 9.64
C ASP A 125 10.72 5.86 10.14
N LYS A 126 9.47 5.45 10.34
CA LYS A 126 9.13 4.09 10.74
C LYS A 126 9.62 3.05 9.74
N LEU A 127 9.54 3.33 8.43
CA LEU A 127 10.03 2.42 7.40
C LEU A 127 11.56 2.29 7.47
N ARG A 128 12.27 3.41 7.58
CA ARG A 128 13.73 3.43 7.71
C ARG A 128 14.20 2.63 8.92
N ASP A 129 13.60 2.88 10.08
CA ASP A 129 13.95 2.20 11.34
C ASP A 129 13.68 0.69 11.22
N PHE A 130 12.52 0.32 10.66
CA PHE A 130 12.15 -1.07 10.45
C PHE A 130 13.10 -1.79 9.48
N MET A 131 13.43 -1.16 8.35
CA MET A 131 14.37 -1.70 7.37
C MET A 131 15.78 -1.85 7.94
N SER A 132 16.25 -0.86 8.70
CA SER A 132 17.55 -0.91 9.37
C SER A 132 17.62 -2.06 10.38
N LEU A 133 16.55 -2.26 11.15
CA LEU A 133 16.49 -3.29 12.19
C LEU A 133 16.39 -4.71 11.65
N HIS A 134 15.63 -4.92 10.56
CA HIS A 134 15.26 -6.26 10.10
C HIS A 134 15.93 -6.68 8.78
N TYR A 135 16.34 -5.73 7.95
CA TYR A 135 16.87 -5.98 6.60
C TYR A 135 18.16 -5.21 6.30
N GLY A 136 18.88 -4.75 7.33
CA GLY A 136 20.12 -3.97 7.19
C GLY A 136 21.24 -4.71 6.46
N ASP A 137 21.29 -6.05 6.57
CA ASP A 137 22.31 -6.90 5.95
C ASP A 137 21.99 -7.32 4.50
N VAL A 138 20.81 -6.96 4.01
CA VAL A 138 20.37 -7.28 2.64
C VAL A 138 21.00 -6.29 1.65
N SER A 139 21.26 -6.72 0.40
CA SER A 139 21.80 -5.84 -0.65
C SER A 139 20.88 -4.64 -0.91
N ALA A 140 21.44 -3.49 -1.29
CA ALA A 140 20.67 -2.26 -1.54
C ALA A 140 19.54 -2.43 -2.57
N GLU A 141 19.77 -3.20 -3.64
CA GLU A 141 18.74 -3.51 -4.64
C GLU A 141 17.57 -4.29 -4.02
N ASN A 142 17.87 -5.29 -3.20
CA ASN A 142 16.84 -6.06 -2.50
C ASN A 142 16.17 -5.22 -1.40
N GLN A 143 16.89 -4.31 -0.73
CA GLN A 143 16.31 -3.39 0.26
C GLN A 143 15.21 -2.51 -0.34
N LEU A 144 15.37 -2.01 -1.57
CA LEU A 144 14.32 -1.20 -2.21
C LEU A 144 13.06 -2.02 -2.50
N SER A 145 13.24 -3.26 -2.95
CA SER A 145 12.15 -4.19 -3.22
C SER A 145 11.38 -4.58 -1.95
N ILE A 146 12.11 -4.85 -0.86
CA ILE A 146 11.55 -5.13 0.46
C ILE A 146 10.88 -3.86 1.02
N ALA A 147 11.53 -2.71 0.95
CA ALA A 147 10.99 -1.46 1.48
C ALA A 147 9.70 -1.03 0.79
N ALA A 148 9.55 -1.28 -0.51
CA ALA A 148 8.28 -1.02 -1.21
C ALA A 148 7.14 -1.89 -0.64
N GLN A 149 7.42 -3.18 -0.39
CA GLN A 149 6.48 -4.11 0.24
C GLN A 149 6.17 -3.71 1.69
N GLU A 150 7.19 -3.47 2.50
CA GLU A 150 7.04 -3.11 3.92
C GLU A 150 6.37 -1.75 4.09
N ASN A 151 6.59 -0.80 3.18
CA ASN A 151 5.87 0.47 3.19
C ASN A 151 4.36 0.24 3.08
N ILE A 152 3.90 -0.58 2.13
CA ILE A 152 2.48 -0.92 1.97
C ILE A 152 1.90 -1.49 3.27
N LEU A 153 2.59 -2.45 3.88
CA LEU A 153 2.14 -3.11 5.10
C LEU A 153 2.13 -2.16 6.30
N LEU A 154 3.14 -1.30 6.44
CA LEU A 154 3.19 -0.29 7.49
C LEU A 154 2.07 0.74 7.35
N GLN A 155 1.75 1.19 6.13
CA GLN A 155 0.62 2.09 5.89
C GLN A 155 -0.70 1.41 6.27
N LEU A 156 -0.93 0.18 5.81
CA LEU A 156 -2.15 -0.59 6.13
C LEU A 156 -2.31 -0.81 7.65
N LYS A 157 -1.22 -1.17 8.35
CA LYS A 157 -1.26 -1.39 9.80
C LYS A 157 -1.57 -0.12 10.56
N LYS A 158 -0.84 0.96 10.27
CA LYS A 158 -0.99 2.26 10.94
C LYS A 158 -2.38 2.84 10.68
N GLU A 159 -2.80 2.81 9.41
CA GLU A 159 -4.05 3.43 9.01
C GLU A 159 -5.26 2.65 9.50
N MET A 160 -5.23 1.32 9.46
CA MET A 160 -6.34 0.53 10.00
C MET A 160 -6.55 0.84 11.48
N LEU A 161 -5.48 0.98 12.27
CA LEU A 161 -5.60 1.39 13.68
C LEU A 161 -6.25 2.79 13.80
N SER A 162 -5.77 3.76 13.04
CA SER A 162 -6.28 5.14 13.04
C SER A 162 -7.76 5.23 12.63
N LEU A 163 -8.16 4.53 11.57
CA LEU A 163 -9.54 4.45 11.09
C LEU A 163 -10.47 3.73 12.08
N HIS A 164 -10.02 2.61 12.63
CA HIS A 164 -10.79 1.81 13.59
C HIS A 164 -11.09 2.61 14.87
N GLU A 165 -10.11 3.37 15.38
CA GLU A 165 -10.31 4.28 16.53
C GLU A 165 -11.42 5.33 16.28
N HIS A 166 -11.70 5.64 15.02
CA HIS A 166 -12.75 6.58 14.59
C HIS A 166 -14.01 5.88 14.03
N GLY A 167 -14.14 4.56 14.21
CA GLY A 167 -15.32 3.79 13.79
C GLY A 167 -15.44 3.60 12.28
N VAL A 168 -14.34 3.74 11.54
CA VAL A 168 -14.27 3.42 10.11
C VAL A 168 -13.72 2.01 9.97
N GLU A 169 -14.48 1.14 9.30
CA GLU A 169 -14.09 -0.25 9.03
C GLU A 169 -13.89 -0.45 7.52
N ALA A 170 -12.82 -1.15 7.17
CA ALA A 170 -12.56 -1.58 5.80
C ALA A 170 -11.80 -2.91 5.77
N ARG A 171 -12.08 -3.69 4.74
CA ARG A 171 -11.26 -4.83 4.33
C ARG A 171 -10.01 -4.32 3.62
N LEU A 172 -8.86 -4.84 4.01
CA LEU A 172 -7.56 -4.34 3.58
C LEU A 172 -7.00 -5.15 2.42
N HIS A 173 -6.31 -4.46 1.52
CA HIS A 173 -5.62 -5.05 0.38
C HIS A 173 -4.27 -4.36 0.16
N GLY A 174 -3.18 -5.12 0.18
CA GLY A 174 -1.86 -4.63 -0.19
C GLY A 174 -1.52 -5.02 -1.61
N TRP A 175 -1.28 -4.06 -2.50
CA TRP A 175 -0.93 -4.31 -3.90
C TRP A 175 0.48 -3.78 -4.18
N LEU A 176 1.26 -4.55 -4.94
CA LEU A 176 2.60 -4.16 -5.37
C LEU A 176 2.72 -4.30 -6.88
N SER A 177 3.12 -3.23 -7.54
CA SER A 177 3.40 -3.22 -8.97
C SER A 177 4.88 -3.48 -9.25
N ILE A 178 5.16 -4.34 -10.22
CA ILE A 178 6.49 -4.58 -10.77
C ILE A 178 6.50 -4.05 -12.22
N GLY A 179 7.49 -3.22 -12.53
CA GLY A 179 7.63 -2.62 -13.87
C GLY A 179 6.48 -1.68 -14.22
N LEU A 180 6.05 -0.84 -13.28
CA LEU A 180 5.03 0.21 -13.46
C LEU A 180 3.70 -0.27 -14.10
N GLY A 181 3.23 -1.45 -13.72
CA GLY A 181 1.93 -1.99 -14.12
C GLY A 181 2.00 -3.30 -14.89
N ASN A 182 3.21 -3.73 -15.29
CA ASN A 182 3.39 -4.99 -16.04
C ASN A 182 2.96 -6.23 -15.24
N ARG A 183 3.15 -6.21 -13.92
CA ARG A 183 2.69 -7.27 -13.02
C ARG A 183 2.24 -6.67 -11.71
N ILE A 184 1.06 -7.07 -11.25
CA ILE A 184 0.51 -6.68 -9.94
C ILE A 184 0.49 -7.91 -9.04
N MET A 185 1.18 -7.80 -7.92
CA MET A 185 1.22 -8.81 -6.86
C MET A 185 0.41 -8.33 -5.67
N ARG A 186 -0.15 -9.27 -4.90
CA ARG A 186 -1.05 -8.97 -3.80
C ARG A 186 -0.55 -9.61 -2.53
N TYR A 187 -0.64 -8.88 -1.42
CA TYR A 187 -0.28 -9.43 -0.13
C TYR A 187 -1.29 -10.51 0.27
N ASP A 188 -0.79 -11.73 0.44
CA ASP A 188 -1.52 -12.84 1.02
C ASP A 188 -1.14 -12.97 2.49
N VAL A 189 -2.11 -12.67 3.36
CA VAL A 189 -1.95 -12.73 4.81
C VAL A 189 -1.65 -14.14 5.33
N GLN A 190 -2.01 -15.19 4.58
CA GLN A 190 -1.75 -16.58 5.01
C GLN A 190 -0.29 -16.97 4.86
N SER A 191 0.33 -16.59 3.75
CA SER A 191 1.76 -16.81 3.52
C SER A 191 2.65 -15.69 4.06
N GLY A 192 2.09 -14.49 4.31
CA GLY A 192 2.83 -13.30 4.67
C GLY A 192 3.68 -12.76 3.52
N GLN A 193 3.28 -13.01 2.27
CA GLN A 193 4.05 -12.66 1.07
C GLN A 193 3.19 -11.92 0.05
N PHE A 194 3.85 -11.17 -0.83
CA PHE A 194 3.22 -10.73 -2.07
C PHE A 194 3.29 -11.85 -3.11
N VAL A 195 2.15 -12.23 -3.70
CA VAL A 195 2.02 -13.34 -4.68
C VAL A 195 1.39 -12.90 -6.01
#